data_AF-V9IKJ7-F1
#
_entry.id   AF-V9IKJ7-F1
#
_cell.length_a   1.000
_cell.length_b   1.000
_cell.length_c   1.000
_cell.angle_alpha   90.00
_cell.angle_beta   90.00
_cell.angle_gamma   90.00
#
_symmetry.space_group_name_H-M   'P 1'
#
loop_
_entity.id
_entity.type
_entity.pdbx_description
1 polymer ?
#
loop_
_entity_poly.entity_id
_entity_poly.type
_entity_poly.pdbx_seq_one_letter_code
_entity_poly.pdbx_strand_id
1 'polypeptide(L)'
;MLEGRVQVQWEMIGDDIQIRVSGRIREDQYVAFGLSGREGKSEMIGGDVVVVAYNNRTDKFIAEDYYMSDYAQCDGNKGVCPDERIGGKNDAVLVHGERKNGVTTVTYMRPMSTNEPVKDKMIPNTETSVIAAIGPLNLRGEANAHQSFDKTTEDIRIDFTSRNVHECTNSLYNLPDMSDIKPWPVAVITNETMFSARIGPAGGKRGYTRITGQPAWGIAWYINDLLIPEITVERGQTYTFIVEGGNDPANPARYHPFYITNSPEGGFGQKTEDEQKAQKVFAGVKYEDGYPYPTAAGRYCEWVHKTVDMSADMETFENFFETLRLECDKGEPAKLVWTVTEDTPDLVYYQCYTHNNLGWKIHVVNSAHTAVLSMVTTTFVVSMLKFIR
;
A
#
# COMPACT_ATOMS: atom_id res chain seq x y z
N MET A 1 -17.16 4.93 -15.74
CA MET A 1 -16.91 4.01 -14.60
C MET A 1 -16.31 4.80 -13.43
N LEU A 2 -16.33 4.25 -12.22
CA LEU A 2 -15.74 4.86 -11.00
C LEU A 2 -16.15 6.32 -10.79
N GLU A 3 -17.46 6.60 -10.82
CA GLU A 3 -18.02 7.96 -10.66
C GLU A 3 -17.48 8.97 -11.70
N GLY A 4 -17.18 8.48 -12.91
CA GLY A 4 -16.68 9.30 -14.01
C GLY A 4 -15.17 9.49 -14.00
N ARG A 5 -14.42 8.91 -13.05
CA ARG A 5 -12.95 8.98 -12.99
C ARG A 5 -12.24 8.11 -14.03
N VAL A 6 -12.94 7.13 -14.59
CA VAL A 6 -12.47 6.26 -15.68
C VAL A 6 -13.49 6.25 -16.81
N GLN A 7 -12.98 6.44 -18.03
CA GLN A 7 -13.71 6.28 -19.28
C GLN A 7 -13.01 5.25 -20.14
N VAL A 8 -13.82 4.43 -20.80
CA VAL A 8 -13.35 3.40 -21.71
C VAL A 8 -14.09 3.55 -23.03
N GLN A 9 -13.35 3.39 -24.11
CA GLN A 9 -13.86 3.34 -25.46
C GLN A 9 -13.21 2.17 -26.17
N TRP A 10 -13.92 1.58 -27.11
CA TRP A 10 -13.43 0.43 -27.84
C TRP A 10 -13.86 0.50 -29.30
N GLU A 11 -13.09 -0.18 -30.14
CA GLU A 11 -13.39 -0.39 -31.54
C GLU A 11 -12.81 -1.75 -31.96
N MET A 12 -13.62 -2.59 -32.61
CA MET A 12 -13.14 -3.84 -33.20
C MET A 12 -12.42 -3.57 -34.51
N ILE A 13 -11.21 -4.11 -34.67
CA ILE A 13 -10.37 -3.97 -35.86
C ILE A 13 -9.92 -5.37 -36.30
N GLY A 14 -10.63 -5.95 -37.27
CA GLY A 14 -10.37 -7.33 -37.69
C GLY A 14 -10.72 -8.31 -36.56
N ASP A 15 -9.74 -9.13 -36.16
CA ASP A 15 -9.86 -10.10 -35.06
C ASP A 15 -9.37 -9.54 -33.70
N ASP A 16 -8.95 -8.27 -33.69
CA ASP A 16 -8.47 -7.57 -32.50
C ASP A 16 -9.49 -6.53 -32.03
N ILE A 17 -9.33 -6.11 -30.78
CA ILE A 17 -10.01 -4.95 -30.23
C ILE A 17 -9.02 -3.88 -29.83
N GLN A 18 -9.26 -2.65 -30.28
CA GLN A 18 -8.57 -1.48 -29.82
C GLN A 18 -9.35 -0.86 -28.67
N ILE A 19 -8.73 -0.74 -27.50
CA ILE A 19 -9.34 -0.17 -26.29
C ILE A 19 -8.58 1.09 -25.92
N ARG A 20 -9.31 2.18 -25.70
CA ARG A 20 -8.81 3.43 -25.14
C ARG A 20 -9.34 3.61 -23.73
N VAL A 21 -8.42 3.61 -22.76
CA VAL A 21 -8.70 3.85 -21.35
C VAL A 21 -8.18 5.24 -20.99
N SER A 22 -9.08 6.08 -20.46
CA SER A 22 -8.77 7.43 -19.98
C SER A 22 -9.11 7.54 -18.51
N GLY A 23 -8.16 7.98 -17.69
CA GLY A 23 -8.35 8.14 -16.25
C GLY A 23 -7.73 9.42 -15.72
N ARG A 24 -8.43 10.08 -14.80
CA ARG A 24 -7.84 11.17 -14.01
C ARG A 24 -7.02 10.57 -12.88
N ILE A 25 -5.74 10.36 -13.14
CA ILE A 25 -4.81 9.68 -12.23
C ILE A 25 -3.52 10.48 -12.06
N ARG A 26 -2.85 10.32 -10.92
CA ARG A 26 -1.50 10.84 -10.70
C ARG A 26 -0.47 10.03 -11.48
N GLU A 27 0.77 10.50 -11.49
CA GLU A 27 1.90 9.84 -12.18
C GLU A 27 2.39 8.58 -11.47
N ASP A 28 2.03 8.42 -10.19
CA ASP A 28 2.28 7.23 -9.38
C ASP A 28 1.10 6.26 -9.39
N GLN A 29 0.16 6.39 -10.34
CA GLN A 29 -1.07 5.60 -10.38
C GLN A 29 -1.30 4.92 -11.72
N TYR A 30 -2.08 3.84 -11.69
CA TYR A 30 -2.56 3.10 -12.85
C TYR A 30 -4.09 3.11 -12.93
N VAL A 31 -4.61 2.73 -14.09
CA VAL A 31 -5.99 2.26 -14.28
C VAL A 31 -5.93 0.82 -14.77
N ALA A 32 -6.58 -0.11 -14.08
CA ALA A 32 -6.81 -1.46 -14.59
C ALA A 32 -8.20 -1.50 -15.22
N PHE A 33 -8.32 -2.13 -16.38
CA PHE A 33 -9.60 -2.38 -17.04
C PHE A 33 -9.58 -3.70 -17.80
N GLY A 34 -10.66 -4.47 -17.69
CA GLY A 34 -10.83 -5.69 -18.45
C GLY A 34 -12.00 -6.54 -17.96
N LEU A 35 -11.94 -7.83 -18.28
CA LEU A 35 -13.00 -8.80 -18.00
C LEU A 35 -13.01 -9.20 -16.53
N SER A 36 -14.23 -9.28 -15.97
CA SER A 36 -14.43 -9.74 -14.61
C SER A 36 -14.02 -11.20 -14.44
N GLY A 37 -13.58 -11.55 -13.23
CA GLY A 37 -13.34 -12.92 -12.83
C GLY A 37 -14.57 -13.82 -12.94
N ARG A 38 -15.76 -13.23 -12.86
CA ARG A 38 -17.03 -13.94 -12.93
C ARG A 38 -18.11 -13.10 -13.63
N GLU A 39 -18.86 -13.75 -14.52
CA GLU A 39 -20.04 -13.14 -15.13
C GLU A 39 -21.12 -12.82 -14.09
N GLY A 40 -21.80 -11.68 -14.27
CA GLY A 40 -22.86 -11.20 -13.39
C GLY A 40 -22.37 -10.53 -12.10
N LYS A 41 -21.06 -10.28 -11.95
CA LYS A 41 -20.47 -9.74 -10.72
C LYS A 41 -19.15 -9.02 -11.00
N SER A 42 -18.87 -7.93 -10.28
CA SER A 42 -17.51 -7.41 -10.17
C SER A 42 -16.65 -8.34 -9.29
N GLU A 43 -15.77 -9.12 -9.90
CA GLU A 43 -14.91 -10.10 -9.23
C GLU A 43 -13.47 -9.94 -9.73
N MET A 44 -12.54 -9.74 -8.80
CA MET A 44 -11.12 -9.54 -9.12
C MET A 44 -10.40 -10.86 -9.38
N ILE A 45 -10.59 -11.86 -8.51
CA ILE A 45 -9.95 -13.17 -8.67
C ILE A 45 -10.45 -13.84 -9.95
N GLY A 46 -9.50 -14.27 -10.78
CA GLY A 46 -9.73 -14.83 -12.10
C GLY A 46 -10.09 -13.79 -13.15
N GLY A 47 -10.03 -12.49 -12.84
CA GLY A 47 -10.18 -11.43 -13.83
C GLY A 47 -8.96 -11.34 -14.74
N ASP A 48 -9.18 -10.80 -15.93
CA ASP A 48 -8.19 -10.58 -16.98
C ASP A 48 -8.28 -9.09 -17.34
N VAL A 49 -7.23 -8.34 -16.99
CA VAL A 49 -7.23 -6.88 -17.10
C VAL A 49 -5.93 -6.37 -17.68
N VAL A 50 -6.03 -5.30 -18.46
CA VAL A 50 -4.87 -4.54 -18.86
C VAL A 50 -4.68 -3.39 -17.87
N VAL A 51 -3.48 -3.30 -17.30
CA VAL A 51 -3.03 -2.21 -16.47
C VAL A 51 -2.41 -1.15 -17.36
N VAL A 52 -3.01 0.04 -17.36
CA VAL A 52 -2.49 1.21 -18.08
C VAL A 52 -2.00 2.28 -17.12
N ALA A 53 -0.88 2.92 -17.45
CA ALA A 53 -0.34 4.00 -16.63
C ALA A 53 0.61 4.91 -17.42
N TYR A 54 1.08 5.97 -16.77
CA TYR A 54 2.24 6.75 -17.19
C TYR A 54 3.29 6.66 -16.10
N ASN A 55 4.47 6.13 -16.43
CA ASN A 55 5.58 6.01 -15.49
C ASN A 55 6.52 7.20 -15.67
N ASN A 56 6.45 8.17 -14.75
CA ASN A 56 7.25 9.38 -14.81
C ASN A 56 8.76 9.16 -14.61
N ARG A 57 9.18 8.02 -14.06
CA ARG A 57 10.61 7.68 -13.89
C ARG A 57 11.25 7.26 -15.20
N THR A 58 10.47 6.63 -16.09
CA THR A 58 10.94 6.15 -17.40
C THR A 58 10.42 7.01 -18.56
N ASP A 59 9.51 7.95 -18.29
CA ASP A 59 8.79 8.76 -19.27
C ASP A 59 8.06 7.91 -20.33
N LYS A 60 7.47 6.79 -19.89
CA LYS A 60 6.78 5.82 -20.76
C LYS A 60 5.37 5.55 -20.30
N PHE A 61 4.48 5.34 -21.25
CA PHE A 61 3.16 4.76 -21.01
C PHE A 61 3.25 3.24 -20.90
N ILE A 62 2.41 2.68 -20.05
CA ILE A 62 2.31 1.25 -19.77
C ILE A 62 0.96 0.77 -20.30
N ALA A 63 0.97 -0.40 -20.94
CA ALA A 63 -0.18 -1.23 -21.23
C ALA A 63 0.29 -2.68 -21.10
N GLU A 64 0.00 -3.28 -19.95
CA GLU A 64 0.46 -4.62 -19.58
C GLU A 64 -0.71 -5.47 -19.17
N ASP A 65 -0.77 -6.70 -19.66
CA ASP A 65 -1.80 -7.68 -19.33
C ASP A 65 -1.51 -8.37 -17.99
N TYR A 66 -2.56 -8.57 -17.20
CA TYR A 66 -2.48 -9.06 -15.83
C TYR A 66 -3.50 -10.17 -15.58
N TYR A 67 -2.97 -11.28 -15.05
CA TYR A 67 -3.71 -12.33 -14.38
C TYR A 67 -3.78 -12.13 -12.87
N MET A 68 -4.98 -12.24 -12.31
CA MET A 68 -5.25 -12.01 -10.88
C MET A 68 -5.68 -13.30 -10.18
N SER A 69 -4.73 -14.00 -9.55
CA SER A 69 -5.02 -15.26 -8.86
C SER A 69 -5.43 -15.11 -7.40
N ASP A 70 -5.10 -13.97 -6.78
CA ASP A 70 -5.31 -13.69 -5.35
C ASP A 70 -5.46 -12.18 -5.11
N TYR A 71 -5.91 -11.77 -3.93
CA TYR A 71 -6.03 -10.38 -3.49
C TYR A 71 -4.69 -9.77 -3.01
N ALA A 72 -3.56 -10.45 -3.24
CA ALA A 72 -2.23 -10.05 -2.80
C ALA A 72 -1.38 -9.47 -3.96
N GLN A 73 -0.27 -8.80 -3.61
CA GLN A 73 0.75 -8.40 -4.58
C GLN A 73 1.28 -9.61 -5.36
N CYS A 74 1.73 -9.41 -6.60
CA CYS A 74 2.50 -10.42 -7.30
C CYS A 74 3.76 -10.82 -6.53
N ASP A 75 3.80 -12.07 -6.08
CA ASP A 75 5.00 -12.69 -5.49
C ASP A 75 5.94 -13.31 -6.55
N GLY A 76 5.52 -13.28 -7.83
CA GLY A 76 6.20 -13.94 -8.96
C GLY A 76 5.56 -15.27 -9.38
N ASN A 77 4.51 -15.72 -8.69
CA ASN A 77 3.76 -16.93 -8.99
C ASN A 77 2.24 -16.75 -8.80
N LYS A 78 1.84 -16.01 -7.75
CA LYS A 78 0.45 -15.73 -7.36
C LYS A 78 0.25 -14.25 -7.00
N GLY A 79 -0.99 -13.82 -6.99
CA GLY A 79 -1.42 -12.45 -6.69
C GLY A 79 -1.92 -11.73 -7.94
N VAL A 80 -1.75 -10.41 -7.96
CA VAL A 80 -2.03 -9.53 -9.11
C VAL A 80 -0.76 -9.39 -9.94
N CYS A 81 -0.56 -10.29 -10.89
CA CYS A 81 0.69 -10.41 -11.62
C CYS A 81 0.56 -9.93 -13.07
N PRO A 82 1.53 -9.17 -13.60
CA PRO A 82 1.74 -9.09 -15.03
C PRO A 82 1.98 -10.50 -15.58
N ASP A 83 1.39 -10.82 -16.72
CA ASP A 83 1.40 -12.18 -17.25
C ASP A 83 2.80 -12.74 -17.50
N GLU A 84 3.70 -11.90 -18.02
CA GLU A 84 5.10 -12.26 -18.24
C GLU A 84 5.82 -12.70 -16.96
N ARG A 85 5.41 -12.19 -15.79
CA ARG A 85 6.02 -12.57 -14.50
C ARG A 85 5.72 -14.00 -14.09
N ILE A 86 4.61 -14.55 -14.56
CA ILE A 86 4.17 -15.92 -14.27
C ILE A 86 4.27 -16.82 -15.50
N GLY A 87 5.13 -16.43 -16.46
CA GLY A 87 5.43 -17.19 -17.68
C GLY A 87 4.31 -17.16 -18.73
N GLY A 88 3.46 -16.13 -18.72
CA GLY A 88 2.49 -15.84 -19.77
C GLY A 88 3.07 -14.84 -20.76
N LYS A 89 2.23 -14.29 -21.63
CA LYS A 89 2.61 -13.21 -22.55
C LYS A 89 1.83 -11.96 -22.23
N ASN A 90 2.41 -10.81 -22.58
CA ASN A 90 1.65 -9.59 -22.62
C ASN A 90 0.87 -9.53 -23.96
N ASP A 91 -0.43 -9.75 -23.91
CA ASP A 91 -1.31 -9.67 -25.08
C ASP A 91 -1.84 -8.25 -25.36
N ALA A 92 -1.47 -7.28 -24.52
CA ALA A 92 -1.75 -5.87 -24.73
C ALA A 92 -0.61 -5.16 -25.46
N VAL A 93 -0.88 -4.67 -26.67
CA VAL A 93 0.05 -3.90 -27.48
C VAL A 93 -0.28 -2.41 -27.37
N LEU A 94 0.62 -1.62 -26.78
CA LEU A 94 0.48 -0.16 -26.71
C LEU A 94 0.44 0.46 -28.12
N VAL A 95 -0.63 1.19 -28.44
CA VAL A 95 -0.81 1.93 -29.69
C VAL A 95 -0.50 3.41 -29.50
N HIS A 96 -1.03 4.00 -28.42
CA HIS A 96 -0.89 5.42 -28.14
C HIS A 96 -0.94 5.69 -26.63
N GLY A 97 -0.23 6.72 -26.19
CA GLY A 97 -0.28 7.21 -24.83
C GLY A 97 -0.16 8.72 -24.81
N GLU A 98 -1.04 9.38 -24.06
CA GLU A 98 -0.97 10.81 -23.82
C GLU A 98 -1.31 11.12 -22.36
N ARG A 99 -0.71 12.21 -21.85
CA ARG A 99 -1.04 12.76 -20.55
C ARG A 99 -1.23 14.26 -20.68
N LYS A 100 -2.39 14.75 -20.26
CA LYS A 100 -2.74 16.17 -20.34
C LYS A 100 -3.60 16.56 -19.14
N ASN A 101 -3.22 17.62 -18.43
CA ASN A 101 -3.99 18.19 -17.32
C ASN A 101 -4.42 17.15 -16.26
N GLY A 102 -3.53 16.22 -15.89
CA GLY A 102 -3.81 15.18 -14.90
C GLY A 102 -4.65 14.00 -15.38
N VAL A 103 -5.02 13.96 -16.66
CA VAL A 103 -5.65 12.81 -17.31
C VAL A 103 -4.59 12.05 -18.09
N THR A 104 -4.49 10.75 -17.82
CA THR A 104 -3.70 9.80 -18.62
C THR A 104 -4.67 9.04 -19.52
N THR A 105 -4.37 9.02 -20.82
CA THR A 105 -5.10 8.28 -21.83
C THR A 105 -4.15 7.32 -22.51
N VAL A 106 -4.48 6.03 -22.47
CA VAL A 106 -3.71 4.97 -23.11
C VAL A 106 -4.63 4.20 -24.04
N THR A 107 -4.16 3.98 -25.26
CA THR A 107 -4.82 3.13 -26.26
C THR A 107 -3.93 1.93 -26.50
N TYR A 108 -4.52 0.74 -26.38
CA TYR A 108 -3.86 -0.52 -26.67
C TYR A 108 -4.74 -1.40 -27.55
N MET A 109 -4.12 -2.34 -28.25
CA MET A 109 -4.80 -3.42 -28.94
C MET A 109 -4.60 -4.73 -28.18
N ARG A 110 -5.62 -5.58 -28.16
CA ARG A 110 -5.48 -6.98 -27.75
C ARG A 110 -6.35 -7.89 -28.64
N PRO A 111 -5.98 -9.18 -28.78
CA PRO A 111 -6.81 -10.14 -29.50
C PRO A 111 -8.18 -10.34 -28.84
N MET A 112 -9.22 -10.57 -29.65
CA MET A 112 -10.52 -10.99 -29.11
C MET A 112 -10.50 -12.44 -28.61
N SER A 113 -9.64 -13.27 -29.19
CA SER A 113 -9.46 -14.69 -28.84
C SER A 113 -8.07 -14.93 -28.25
N THR A 114 -7.99 -15.73 -27.19
CA THR A 114 -6.72 -16.08 -26.54
C THR A 114 -6.22 -17.47 -26.97
N ASN A 115 -4.90 -17.64 -26.98
CA ASN A 115 -4.22 -18.92 -27.10
C ASN A 115 -3.68 -19.44 -25.75
N GLU A 116 -3.90 -18.71 -24.65
CA GLU A 116 -3.45 -19.00 -23.28
C GLU A 116 -4.64 -19.00 -22.28
N PRO A 117 -5.63 -19.91 -22.44
CA PRO A 117 -6.93 -19.86 -21.74
C PRO A 117 -6.87 -20.07 -20.22
N VAL A 118 -5.68 -20.32 -19.67
CA VAL A 118 -5.44 -20.41 -18.23
C VAL A 118 -5.31 -19.02 -17.61
N LYS A 119 -4.73 -18.07 -18.36
CA LYS A 119 -4.39 -16.73 -17.87
C LYS A 119 -5.28 -15.68 -18.50
N ASP A 120 -5.61 -15.84 -19.78
CA ASP A 120 -6.49 -14.91 -20.46
C ASP A 120 -7.88 -15.48 -20.66
N LYS A 121 -8.79 -14.54 -20.91
CA LYS A 121 -10.17 -14.79 -21.26
C LYS A 121 -10.42 -14.31 -22.69
N MET A 122 -11.16 -15.12 -23.43
CA MET A 122 -11.73 -14.71 -24.70
C MET A 122 -12.78 -13.61 -24.44
N ILE A 123 -12.71 -12.52 -25.21
CA ILE A 123 -13.74 -11.49 -25.20
C ILE A 123 -14.94 -12.04 -25.97
N PRO A 124 -16.10 -12.25 -25.32
CA PRO A 124 -17.26 -12.80 -26.01
C PRO A 124 -17.88 -11.79 -26.97
N ASN A 125 -18.56 -12.30 -28.00
CA ASN A 125 -19.36 -11.49 -28.94
C ASN A 125 -20.74 -11.13 -28.36
N THR A 126 -20.85 -11.05 -27.04
CA THR A 126 -22.06 -10.72 -26.29
C THR A 126 -21.70 -9.81 -25.14
N GLU A 127 -22.70 -9.23 -24.50
CA GLU A 127 -22.53 -8.52 -23.25
C GLU A 127 -21.81 -9.39 -22.20
N THR A 128 -20.77 -8.82 -21.57
CA THR A 128 -19.90 -9.49 -20.58
C THR A 128 -19.58 -8.56 -19.43
N SER A 129 -19.39 -9.12 -18.24
CA SER A 129 -19.06 -8.36 -17.04
C SER A 129 -17.61 -7.87 -17.09
N VAL A 130 -17.42 -6.59 -16.82
CA VAL A 130 -16.12 -5.92 -16.78
C VAL A 130 -15.81 -5.35 -15.40
N ILE A 131 -14.53 -5.17 -15.12
CA ILE A 131 -14.04 -4.53 -13.91
C ILE A 131 -13.09 -3.39 -14.25
N ALA A 132 -13.05 -2.38 -13.38
CA ALA A 132 -12.03 -1.34 -13.44
C ALA A 132 -11.56 -0.96 -12.03
N ALA A 133 -10.30 -0.55 -11.93
CA ALA A 133 -9.74 -0.02 -10.70
C ALA A 133 -8.71 1.08 -10.97
N ILE A 134 -8.55 2.01 -10.03
CA ILE A 134 -7.44 2.96 -9.97
C ILE A 134 -6.60 2.58 -8.76
N GLY A 135 -5.33 2.31 -8.96
CA GLY A 135 -4.43 2.02 -7.85
C GLY A 135 -3.10 2.73 -8.00
N PRO A 136 -2.27 2.72 -6.96
CA PRO A 136 -0.90 3.18 -7.06
C PRO A 136 -0.02 2.18 -7.82
N LEU A 137 1.06 2.66 -8.41
CA LEU A 137 2.14 1.83 -8.93
C LEU A 137 3.17 1.54 -7.83
N ASN A 138 3.74 0.35 -7.83
CA ASN A 138 4.89 0.04 -6.99
C ASN A 138 6.21 0.57 -7.59
N LEU A 139 7.32 0.38 -6.90
CA LEU A 139 8.64 0.81 -7.38
C LEU A 139 9.09 0.14 -8.68
N ARG A 140 8.48 -0.98 -9.09
CA ARG A 140 8.74 -1.63 -10.37
C ARG A 140 7.86 -1.11 -11.51
N GLY A 141 6.87 -0.26 -11.22
CA GLY A 141 5.89 0.19 -12.21
C GLY A 141 4.74 -0.80 -12.40
N GLU A 142 4.56 -1.73 -11.45
CA GLU A 142 3.48 -2.73 -11.48
C GLU A 142 2.32 -2.29 -10.57
N ALA A 143 1.13 -2.86 -10.80
CA ALA A 143 -0.05 -2.58 -10.00
C ALA A 143 0.15 -2.91 -8.50
N ASN A 144 -0.15 -1.93 -7.65
CA ASN A 144 -0.27 -2.08 -6.20
C ASN A 144 -1.76 -1.98 -5.79
N ALA A 145 -2.14 -2.40 -4.58
CA ALA A 145 -3.53 -2.44 -4.16
C ALA A 145 -4.23 -1.07 -4.28
N HIS A 146 -5.37 -1.08 -4.96
CA HIS A 146 -6.29 0.05 -5.03
C HIS A 146 -7.03 0.23 -3.69
N GLN A 147 -7.59 1.42 -3.47
CA GLN A 147 -8.48 1.64 -2.31
C GLN A 147 -9.84 0.96 -2.54
N SER A 148 -10.60 0.74 -1.46
CA SER A 148 -11.92 0.09 -1.53
C SER A 148 -12.92 0.83 -2.44
N PHE A 149 -12.83 2.16 -2.49
CA PHE A 149 -13.63 3.05 -3.34
C PHE A 149 -13.03 3.32 -4.73
N ASP A 150 -11.81 2.84 -5.00
CA ASP A 150 -11.13 3.03 -6.28
C ASP A 150 -11.31 1.84 -7.22
N LYS A 151 -12.39 1.08 -7.07
CA LYS A 151 -12.73 -0.05 -7.92
C LYS A 151 -14.24 -0.14 -8.18
N THR A 152 -14.60 -0.86 -9.24
CA THR A 152 -15.99 -1.16 -9.54
C THR A 152 -16.54 -2.16 -8.52
N THR A 153 -17.70 -1.86 -7.95
CA THR A 153 -18.39 -2.74 -7.00
C THR A 153 -19.64 -3.37 -7.61
N GLU A 154 -20.26 -2.68 -8.56
CA GLU A 154 -21.44 -3.13 -9.30
C GLU A 154 -21.05 -3.99 -10.52
N ASP A 155 -21.99 -4.80 -11.00
CA ASP A 155 -21.84 -5.54 -12.25
C ASP A 155 -22.03 -4.60 -13.44
N ILE A 156 -20.92 -4.06 -13.95
CA ILE A 156 -20.89 -3.28 -15.18
C ILE A 156 -20.71 -4.26 -16.32
N ARG A 157 -21.56 -4.19 -17.32
CA ARG A 157 -21.50 -5.09 -18.48
C ARG A 157 -21.33 -4.30 -19.76
N ILE A 158 -20.51 -4.82 -20.66
CA ILE A 158 -20.19 -4.19 -21.94
C ILE A 158 -20.36 -5.23 -23.04
N ASP A 159 -21.05 -4.86 -24.11
CA ASP A 159 -21.00 -5.56 -25.38
C ASP A 159 -19.93 -4.90 -26.27
N PHE A 160 -18.76 -5.53 -26.37
CA PHE A 160 -17.64 -4.99 -27.16
C PHE A 160 -17.90 -4.98 -28.67
N THR A 161 -18.97 -5.65 -29.14
CA THR A 161 -19.39 -5.61 -30.54
C THR A 161 -20.29 -4.42 -30.87
N SER A 162 -20.84 -3.78 -29.84
CA SER A 162 -21.73 -2.63 -29.98
C SER A 162 -21.01 -1.40 -30.53
N ARG A 163 -21.78 -0.50 -31.15
CA ARG A 163 -21.29 0.74 -31.78
C ARG A 163 -22.11 1.93 -31.32
N ASN A 164 -21.51 3.11 -31.31
CA ASN A 164 -22.15 4.38 -30.93
C ASN A 164 -22.71 4.39 -29.49
N VAL A 165 -22.05 3.68 -28.57
CA VAL A 165 -22.34 3.74 -27.14
C VAL A 165 -21.78 5.05 -26.58
N HIS A 166 -22.65 6.03 -26.37
CA HIS A 166 -22.30 7.39 -25.93
C HIS A 166 -22.69 7.66 -24.47
N GLU A 167 -22.41 6.70 -23.59
CA GLU A 167 -22.76 6.78 -22.16
C GLU A 167 -21.73 7.57 -21.33
N CYS A 168 -20.62 7.99 -21.93
CA CYS A 168 -19.65 8.88 -21.30
C CYS A 168 -20.21 10.32 -21.25
N THR A 169 -21.08 10.60 -20.29
CA THR A 169 -21.76 11.90 -20.13
C THR A 169 -20.98 12.93 -19.30
N ASN A 170 -19.99 12.48 -18.51
CA ASN A 170 -19.18 13.34 -17.64
C ASN A 170 -17.83 13.68 -18.28
N SER A 171 -17.25 14.83 -17.93
CA SER A 171 -15.90 15.23 -18.38
C SER A 171 -14.84 14.83 -17.35
N LEU A 172 -13.80 14.09 -17.77
CA LEU A 172 -12.63 13.75 -16.92
C LEU A 172 -11.83 14.99 -16.47
N TYR A 173 -11.96 16.10 -17.20
CA TYR A 173 -11.24 17.34 -16.91
C TYR A 173 -11.97 18.25 -15.91
N ASN A 174 -13.29 18.08 -15.77
CA ASN A 174 -14.14 18.89 -14.88
C ASN A 174 -14.59 18.12 -13.63
N LEU A 175 -13.91 17.02 -13.29
CA LEU A 175 -14.13 16.36 -12.01
C LEU A 175 -13.63 17.29 -10.88
N PRO A 176 -14.41 17.48 -9.79
CA PRO A 176 -13.95 18.26 -8.66
C PRO A 176 -12.63 17.69 -8.19
N ASP A 177 -11.66 18.57 -7.95
CA ASP A 177 -10.33 18.14 -7.59
C ASP A 177 -10.39 17.39 -6.25
N MET A 178 -9.76 16.21 -6.17
CA MET A 178 -9.64 15.46 -4.91
C MET A 178 -8.71 16.19 -3.90
N SER A 179 -8.25 17.39 -4.23
CA SER A 179 -7.26 18.22 -3.54
C SER A 179 -7.75 18.81 -2.22
N ASP A 180 -9.06 18.93 -2.01
CA ASP A 180 -9.57 19.76 -0.90
C ASP A 180 -9.73 18.98 0.42
N ILE A 181 -9.67 17.65 0.36
CA ILE A 181 -9.79 16.82 1.55
C ILE A 181 -8.41 16.70 2.23
N LYS A 182 -8.24 17.43 3.33
CA LYS A 182 -7.03 17.41 4.16
C LYS A 182 -6.87 16.08 4.91
N PRO A 183 -5.62 15.59 5.10
CA PRO A 183 -5.37 14.44 5.96
C PRO A 183 -5.82 14.71 7.39
N TRP A 184 -6.13 13.64 8.12
CA TRP A 184 -6.26 13.76 9.57
C TRP A 184 -4.90 14.12 10.21
N PRO A 185 -4.89 14.88 11.31
CA PRO A 185 -3.68 15.12 12.08
C PRO A 185 -3.03 13.79 12.51
N VAL A 186 -1.71 13.69 12.36
CA VAL A 186 -0.97 12.51 12.81
C VAL A 186 -0.92 12.51 14.33
N ALA A 187 -1.39 11.43 14.95
CA ALA A 187 -1.32 11.28 16.39
C ALA A 187 0.12 11.02 16.84
N VAL A 188 0.44 11.40 18.08
CA VAL A 188 1.77 11.24 18.66
C VAL A 188 1.64 10.51 20.00
N ILE A 189 2.44 9.46 20.19
CA ILE A 189 2.50 8.73 21.46
C ILE A 189 3.87 8.98 22.11
N THR A 190 3.82 9.48 23.34
CA THR A 190 4.98 9.74 24.20
C THR A 190 4.73 9.15 25.59
N ASN A 191 5.79 8.91 26.36
CA ASN A 191 5.70 8.44 27.75
C ASN A 191 5.03 7.07 27.94
N GLU A 192 5.03 6.22 26.90
CA GLU A 192 4.51 4.86 26.96
C GLU A 192 5.63 3.84 26.74
N THR A 193 5.59 2.72 27.46
CA THR A 193 6.56 1.62 27.31
C THR A 193 5.95 0.35 26.73
N MET A 194 4.61 0.31 26.64
CA MET A 194 3.86 -0.82 26.11
C MET A 194 2.87 -0.34 25.06
N PHE A 195 2.84 -1.04 23.94
CA PHE A 195 2.00 -0.68 22.80
C PHE A 195 1.17 -1.89 22.34
N SER A 196 -0.09 -1.69 22.00
CA SER A 196 -0.84 -2.64 21.17
C SER A 196 -0.59 -2.32 19.70
N ALA A 197 -0.42 -3.34 18.86
CA ALA A 197 -0.24 -3.21 17.42
C ALA A 197 -1.22 -4.14 16.69
N ARG A 198 -2.16 -3.55 15.95
CA ARG A 198 -3.24 -4.23 15.21
C ARG A 198 -3.32 -3.71 13.78
N ILE A 199 -4.03 -4.45 12.92
CA ILE A 199 -4.26 -4.03 11.54
C ILE A 199 -5.60 -3.29 11.43
N GLY A 200 -5.74 -2.41 10.46
CA GLY A 200 -7.02 -1.78 10.12
C GLY A 200 -6.93 -0.97 8.83
N PRO A 201 -8.03 -0.37 8.33
CA PRO A 201 -8.07 0.43 7.13
C PRO A 201 -7.01 1.51 7.11
N ALA A 202 -6.41 1.73 5.93
CA ALA A 202 -5.44 2.80 5.74
C ALA A 202 -6.05 4.22 5.84
N GLY A 203 -7.34 4.37 6.12
CA GLY A 203 -8.01 5.66 6.29
C GLY A 203 -8.33 6.40 4.98
N GLY A 204 -8.33 5.70 3.85
CA GLY A 204 -8.85 6.15 2.56
C GLY A 204 -8.41 7.57 2.16
N LYS A 205 -9.36 8.46 1.93
CA LYS A 205 -9.10 9.82 1.39
C LYS A 205 -8.37 10.76 2.37
N ARG A 206 -8.27 10.41 3.66
CA ARG A 206 -7.66 11.25 4.72
C ARG A 206 -6.49 10.60 5.46
N GLY A 207 -6.30 9.30 5.32
CA GLY A 207 -5.35 8.51 6.10
C GLY A 207 -3.97 8.38 5.47
N TYR A 208 -3.41 7.17 5.55
CA TYR A 208 -2.03 6.81 5.25
C TYR A 208 -1.48 7.54 4.03
N THR A 209 -2.06 7.36 2.83
CA THR A 209 -1.52 7.93 1.60
C THR A 209 -1.42 9.46 1.62
N ARG A 210 -2.37 10.15 2.27
CA ARG A 210 -2.32 11.61 2.40
C ARG A 210 -1.37 12.07 3.49
N ILE A 211 -1.23 11.29 4.56
CA ILE A 211 -0.32 11.56 5.67
C ILE A 211 1.14 11.37 5.24
N THR A 212 1.42 10.27 4.56
CA THR A 212 2.79 9.81 4.28
C THR A 212 3.29 10.22 2.89
N GLY A 213 2.36 10.50 1.97
CA GLY A 213 2.66 10.64 0.54
C GLY A 213 2.99 9.33 -0.16
N GLN A 214 2.93 8.19 0.55
CA GLN A 214 3.25 6.86 0.04
C GLN A 214 1.98 6.04 -0.20
N PRO A 215 1.96 5.16 -1.21
CA PRO A 215 0.79 4.34 -1.48
C PRO A 215 0.55 3.29 -0.40
N ALA A 216 -0.68 3.25 0.13
CA ALA A 216 -1.13 2.23 1.09
C ALA A 216 -1.76 1.02 0.40
N TRP A 217 -1.67 -0.15 1.05
CA TRP A 217 -2.25 -1.41 0.58
C TRP A 217 -3.75 -1.59 0.93
N GLY A 218 -4.40 -0.53 1.42
CA GLY A 218 -5.77 -0.58 1.95
C GLY A 218 -5.83 -0.86 3.46
N ILE A 219 -4.75 -1.38 4.05
CA ILE A 219 -4.58 -1.53 5.50
C ILE A 219 -3.29 -0.86 5.99
N ALA A 220 -3.24 -0.57 7.29
CA ALA A 220 -2.10 0.00 7.99
C ALA A 220 -2.07 -0.48 9.46
N TRP A 221 -0.96 -0.22 10.13
CA TRP A 221 -0.80 -0.45 11.56
C TRP A 221 -1.57 0.58 12.37
N TYR A 222 -2.35 0.07 13.33
CA TYR A 222 -2.96 0.83 14.40
C TYR A 222 -2.16 0.56 15.68
N ILE A 223 -1.58 1.61 16.25
CA ILE A 223 -0.83 1.53 17.50
C ILE A 223 -1.61 2.22 18.60
N ASN A 224 -1.93 1.50 19.67
CA ASN A 224 -2.84 1.98 20.72
C ASN A 224 -4.16 2.52 20.13
N ASP A 225 -4.69 1.81 19.11
CA ASP A 225 -5.91 2.14 18.39
C ASP A 225 -5.91 3.47 17.62
N LEU A 226 -4.72 4.05 17.40
CA LEU A 226 -4.50 5.23 16.56
C LEU A 226 -3.93 4.78 15.20
N LEU A 227 -4.39 5.38 14.11
CA LEU A 227 -3.87 5.13 12.76
C LEU A 227 -2.46 5.69 12.63
N ILE A 228 -1.48 4.81 12.42
CA ILE A 228 -0.06 5.12 12.18
C ILE A 228 0.53 6.30 12.99
N PRO A 229 0.40 6.34 14.34
CA PRO A 229 0.93 7.43 15.13
C PRO A 229 2.46 7.49 15.06
N GLU A 230 3.03 8.68 15.24
CA GLU A 230 4.46 8.82 15.49
C GLU A 230 4.74 8.49 16.96
N ILE A 231 5.67 7.55 17.21
CA ILE A 231 6.00 7.09 18.56
C ILE A 231 7.32 7.74 18.98
N THR A 232 7.45 8.17 20.24
CA THR A 232 8.73 8.61 20.81
C THR A 232 9.26 7.57 21.80
N VAL A 233 10.52 7.16 21.63
CA VAL A 233 11.24 6.22 22.50
C VAL A 233 12.58 6.79 22.93
N GLU A 234 13.10 6.33 24.07
CA GLU A 234 14.37 6.75 24.65
C GLU A 234 15.46 5.69 24.50
N ARG A 235 16.68 6.12 24.15
CA ARG A 235 17.87 5.25 24.19
C ARG A 235 18.09 4.69 25.60
N GLY A 236 18.50 3.43 25.66
CA GLY A 236 18.69 2.67 26.90
C GLY A 236 17.40 2.07 27.49
N GLN A 237 16.22 2.48 27.03
CA GLN A 237 14.95 1.98 27.53
C GLN A 237 14.45 0.76 26.75
N THR A 238 13.72 -0.13 27.42
CA THR A 238 13.06 -1.30 26.81
C THR A 238 11.57 -1.06 26.64
N TYR A 239 11.07 -1.37 25.45
CA TYR A 239 9.68 -1.23 25.03
C TYR A 239 9.10 -2.58 24.61
N THR A 240 7.79 -2.75 24.80
CA THR A 240 7.07 -3.97 24.43
C THR A 240 5.91 -3.66 23.48
N PHE A 241 5.86 -4.34 22.34
CA PHE A 241 4.74 -4.31 21.41
C PHE A 241 3.98 -5.63 21.49
N ILE A 242 2.67 -5.55 21.72
CA ILE A 242 1.74 -6.66 21.69
C ILE A 242 1.13 -6.70 20.28
N VAL A 243 1.57 -7.67 19.49
CA VAL A 243 1.36 -7.70 18.03
C VAL A 243 0.26 -8.68 17.66
N GLU A 244 -0.74 -8.20 16.92
CA GLU A 244 -1.91 -8.95 16.47
C GLU A 244 -2.13 -8.79 14.95
N GLY A 245 -1.08 -8.93 14.14
CA GLY A 245 -1.12 -8.80 12.67
C GLY A 245 -1.32 -10.10 11.89
N GLY A 246 -1.52 -11.22 12.57
CA GLY A 246 -1.64 -12.55 11.95
C GLY A 246 -0.32 -13.33 11.87
N ASN A 247 -0.45 -14.66 11.89
CA ASN A 247 0.66 -15.60 12.07
C ASN A 247 0.65 -16.77 11.08
N ASP A 248 -0.19 -16.74 10.06
CA ASP A 248 -0.27 -17.77 9.02
C ASP A 248 0.43 -17.32 7.73
N PRO A 249 1.70 -17.71 7.48
CA PRO A 249 2.41 -17.33 6.27
C PRO A 249 1.79 -17.88 4.98
N ALA A 250 0.92 -18.89 5.06
CA ALA A 250 0.20 -19.42 3.90
C ALA A 250 -0.96 -18.52 3.44
N ASN A 251 -1.33 -17.52 4.24
CA ASN A 251 -2.33 -16.51 3.91
C ASN A 251 -1.69 -15.10 3.93
N PRO A 252 -0.99 -14.69 2.85
CA PRO A 252 -0.31 -13.40 2.80
C PRO A 252 -1.21 -12.21 3.12
N ALA A 253 -2.47 -12.22 2.66
CA ALA A 253 -3.42 -11.13 2.92
C ALA A 253 -3.68 -10.90 4.43
N ARG A 254 -3.49 -11.91 5.28
CA ARG A 254 -3.67 -11.85 6.74
C ARG A 254 -2.39 -12.17 7.52
N TYR A 255 -1.23 -12.03 6.90
CA TYR A 255 0.06 -12.28 7.54
C TYR A 255 0.92 -11.02 7.55
N HIS A 256 0.86 -10.30 8.67
CA HIS A 256 1.55 -9.02 8.86
C HIS A 256 2.43 -9.02 10.11
N PRO A 257 3.59 -9.70 10.10
CA PRO A 257 4.50 -9.66 11.24
C PRO A 257 5.09 -8.25 11.43
N PHE A 258 5.22 -7.82 12.68
CA PHE A 258 5.70 -6.49 13.04
C PHE A 258 7.21 -6.48 13.28
N TYR A 259 7.91 -5.44 12.82
CA TYR A 259 9.35 -5.29 13.07
C TYR A 259 9.76 -3.81 13.05
N ILE A 260 10.99 -3.53 13.50
CA ILE A 260 11.55 -2.18 13.60
C ILE A 260 12.80 -2.08 12.73
N THR A 261 12.89 -1.04 11.91
CA THR A 261 13.91 -0.90 10.88
C THR A 261 14.23 0.56 10.53
N ASN A 262 15.31 0.81 9.79
CA ASN A 262 15.60 2.11 9.20
C ASN A 262 14.91 2.35 7.84
N SER A 263 14.23 1.34 7.28
CA SER A 263 13.50 1.47 6.01
C SER A 263 12.14 2.14 6.24
N PRO A 264 11.85 3.27 5.56
CA PRO A 264 10.54 3.92 5.64
C PRO A 264 9.43 3.10 4.98
N GLU A 265 9.74 2.22 4.02
CA GLU A 265 8.76 1.39 3.33
C GLU A 265 8.56 0.02 3.98
N GLY A 266 9.59 -0.56 4.58
CA GLY A 266 9.48 -1.88 5.20
C GLY A 266 9.51 -3.06 4.21
N GLY A 267 8.70 -4.10 4.49
CA GLY A 267 8.58 -5.29 3.64
C GLY A 267 9.85 -6.13 3.48
N PHE A 268 10.64 -6.31 4.55
CA PHE A 268 11.92 -7.03 4.52
C PHE A 268 11.85 -8.41 3.83
N GLY A 269 10.78 -9.18 4.05
CA GLY A 269 10.62 -10.53 3.53
C GLY A 269 10.44 -10.64 2.01
N GLN A 270 10.09 -9.54 1.32
CA GLN A 270 9.97 -9.50 -0.15
C GLN A 270 11.20 -8.89 -0.84
N LYS A 271 12.20 -8.42 -0.07
CA LYS A 271 13.42 -7.81 -0.59
C LYS A 271 14.41 -8.88 -1.06
N THR A 272 15.22 -8.54 -2.06
CA THR A 272 16.39 -9.33 -2.48
C THR A 272 17.45 -9.35 -1.38
N GLU A 273 18.40 -10.29 -1.42
CA GLU A 273 19.46 -10.37 -0.40
C GLU A 273 20.28 -9.07 -0.28
N ASP A 274 20.56 -8.40 -1.39
CA ASP A 274 21.35 -7.17 -1.37
C ASP A 274 20.55 -5.99 -0.80
N GLU A 275 19.24 -5.92 -1.07
CA GLU A 275 18.34 -4.95 -0.44
C GLU A 275 18.20 -5.23 1.07
N GLN A 276 18.11 -6.50 1.48
CA GLN A 276 18.08 -6.91 2.89
C GLN A 276 19.38 -6.50 3.61
N LYS A 277 20.55 -6.68 2.97
CA LYS A 277 21.84 -6.25 3.53
C LYS A 277 21.95 -4.73 3.68
N ALA A 278 21.28 -3.96 2.82
CA ALA A 278 21.26 -2.50 2.90
C ALA A 278 20.35 -1.98 4.02
N GLN A 279 19.43 -2.81 4.52
CA GLN A 279 18.46 -2.46 5.53
C GLN A 279 18.92 -2.89 6.94
N LYS A 280 18.93 -1.96 7.89
CA LYS A 280 19.21 -2.25 9.30
C LYS A 280 17.89 -2.62 10.00
N VAL A 281 17.88 -3.78 10.64
CA VAL A 281 16.78 -4.22 11.52
C VAL A 281 17.18 -4.02 12.97
N PHE A 282 16.31 -3.38 13.75
CA PHE A 282 16.52 -3.11 15.17
C PHE A 282 15.79 -4.10 16.08
N ALA A 283 14.65 -4.65 15.63
CA ALA A 283 13.91 -5.68 16.34
C ALA A 283 12.94 -6.42 15.39
N GLY A 284 12.55 -7.64 15.76
CA GLY A 284 11.45 -8.36 15.10
C GLY A 284 11.84 -9.32 13.97
N VAL A 285 13.14 -9.47 13.68
CA VAL A 285 13.65 -10.43 12.68
C VAL A 285 14.82 -11.21 13.29
N LYS A 286 14.87 -12.51 13.02
CA LYS A 286 15.99 -13.41 13.33
C LYS A 286 16.43 -14.14 12.06
N TYR A 287 17.57 -14.81 12.13
CA TYR A 287 18.12 -15.60 11.03
C TYR A 287 18.24 -17.06 11.46
N GLU A 288 17.80 -17.96 10.58
CA GLU A 288 17.94 -19.41 10.71
C GLU A 288 18.52 -19.94 9.39
N ASP A 289 19.65 -20.65 9.45
CA ASP A 289 20.38 -21.14 8.28
C ASP A 289 20.69 -20.07 7.20
N GLY A 290 20.89 -18.83 7.65
CA GLY A 290 21.16 -17.68 6.76
C GLY A 290 19.90 -17.01 6.20
N TYR A 291 18.71 -17.57 6.42
CA TYR A 291 17.44 -17.01 5.97
C TYR A 291 16.77 -16.18 7.07
N PRO A 292 16.32 -14.95 6.78
CA PRO A 292 15.60 -14.14 7.74
C PRO A 292 14.18 -14.65 7.94
N TYR A 293 13.70 -14.58 9.18
CA TYR A 293 12.31 -14.84 9.53
C TYR A 293 11.83 -13.86 10.61
N PRO A 294 10.54 -13.47 10.58
CA PRO A 294 10.00 -12.53 11.55
C PRO A 294 9.69 -13.23 12.88
N THR A 295 9.90 -12.54 13.99
CA THR A 295 9.69 -13.10 15.35
C THR A 295 8.44 -12.61 16.04
N ALA A 296 7.75 -11.61 15.47
CA ALA A 296 6.57 -11.00 16.07
C ALA A 296 5.36 -11.14 15.15
N ALA A 297 4.84 -12.37 15.08
CA ALA A 297 3.64 -12.73 14.35
C ALA A 297 2.64 -13.38 15.33
N GLY A 298 1.59 -12.63 15.71
CA GLY A 298 0.55 -13.07 16.66
C GLY A 298 -0.76 -13.40 15.98
N ARG A 299 -1.81 -13.69 16.75
CA ARG A 299 -3.18 -13.84 16.21
C ARG A 299 -3.57 -12.65 15.34
N TYR A 300 -4.50 -12.83 14.42
CA TYR A 300 -4.98 -11.75 13.58
C TYR A 300 -6.09 -10.97 14.28
N CYS A 301 -5.91 -9.65 14.43
CA CYS A 301 -6.97 -8.71 14.82
C CYS A 301 -6.98 -7.52 13.86
N GLU A 302 -8.15 -7.22 13.32
CA GLU A 302 -8.35 -6.13 12.37
C GLU A 302 -9.51 -5.22 12.80
N TRP A 303 -9.28 -3.91 12.81
CA TRP A 303 -10.36 -2.94 12.78
C TRP A 303 -11.01 -2.98 11.40
N VAL A 304 -12.27 -3.38 11.27
CA VAL A 304 -12.96 -3.45 9.98
C VAL A 304 -14.08 -2.42 9.91
N HIS A 305 -14.42 -1.96 8.70
CA HIS A 305 -15.57 -1.07 8.50
C HIS A 305 -16.87 -1.75 8.96
N LYS A 306 -17.70 -1.03 9.73
CA LYS A 306 -19.05 -1.51 10.06
C LYS A 306 -19.93 -1.62 8.82
N THR A 307 -19.75 -0.71 7.88
CA THR A 307 -20.49 -0.63 6.61
C THR A 307 -19.52 -0.46 5.43
N VAL A 308 -19.27 0.78 5.00
CA VAL A 308 -18.36 1.16 3.92
C VAL A 308 -17.27 2.07 4.47
N ASP A 309 -16.31 2.43 3.64
CA ASP A 309 -15.30 3.42 4.00
C ASP A 309 -15.94 4.81 4.14
N MET A 310 -15.98 5.31 5.37
CA MET A 310 -16.51 6.64 5.72
C MET A 310 -15.39 7.70 5.84
N SER A 311 -14.15 7.39 5.46
CA SER A 311 -13.00 8.29 5.67
C SER A 311 -13.15 9.66 5.01
N ALA A 312 -13.82 9.74 3.86
CA ALA A 312 -14.07 11.01 3.17
C ALA A 312 -15.02 11.91 3.96
N ASP A 313 -16.05 11.31 4.57
CA ASP A 313 -17.17 11.98 5.21
C ASP A 313 -16.88 12.34 6.68
N MET A 314 -15.86 11.74 7.29
CA MET A 314 -15.49 11.98 8.68
C MET A 314 -14.37 13.02 8.78
N GLU A 315 -14.69 14.17 9.36
CA GLU A 315 -13.74 15.29 9.51
C GLU A 315 -12.57 14.96 10.44
N THR A 316 -12.81 14.18 11.50
CA THR A 316 -11.81 13.77 12.50
C THR A 316 -11.57 12.27 12.45
N PHE A 317 -10.38 11.85 12.89
CA PHE A 317 -10.04 10.42 12.96
C PHE A 317 -10.90 9.70 14.00
N GLU A 318 -11.23 10.35 15.12
CA GLU A 318 -12.06 9.78 16.18
C GLU A 318 -13.45 9.40 15.65
N ASN A 319 -14.10 10.29 14.88
CA ASN A 319 -15.39 10.01 14.27
C ASN A 319 -15.28 8.89 13.24
N PHE A 320 -14.18 8.83 12.47
CA PHE A 320 -13.92 7.72 11.58
C PHE A 320 -13.74 6.40 12.33
N PHE A 321 -13.00 6.40 13.44
CA PHE A 321 -12.74 5.22 14.24
C PHE A 321 -14.01 4.63 14.84
N GLU A 322 -14.99 5.47 15.21
CA GLU A 322 -16.33 5.03 15.62
C GLU A 322 -17.09 4.26 14.52
N THR A 323 -16.73 4.43 13.25
CA THR A 323 -17.31 3.66 12.13
C THR A 323 -16.69 2.26 11.98
N LEU A 324 -15.67 1.94 12.78
CA LEU A 324 -14.98 0.65 12.75
C LEU A 324 -15.44 -0.26 13.88
N ARG A 325 -15.20 -1.56 13.72
CA ARG A 325 -15.34 -2.58 14.77
C ARG A 325 -14.13 -3.51 14.75
N LEU A 326 -13.70 -3.99 15.91
CA LEU A 326 -12.58 -4.92 15.99
C LEU A 326 -13.07 -6.36 15.74
N GLU A 327 -12.43 -7.07 14.84
CA GLU A 327 -12.61 -8.50 14.61
C GLU A 327 -11.29 -9.24 14.85
N CYS A 328 -11.33 -10.29 15.67
CA CYS A 328 -10.14 -11.04 16.06
C CYS A 328 -10.36 -12.54 15.89
N ASP A 329 -9.34 -13.22 15.35
CA ASP A 329 -9.27 -14.66 15.35
C ASP A 329 -8.94 -15.21 16.75
N LYS A 330 -9.23 -16.49 16.97
CA LYS A 330 -8.77 -17.20 18.17
C LYS A 330 -7.25 -17.34 18.13
N GLY A 331 -6.62 -17.20 19.28
CA GLY A 331 -5.18 -17.37 19.45
C GLY A 331 -4.60 -16.37 20.43
N GLU A 332 -3.27 -16.36 20.50
CA GLU A 332 -2.50 -15.47 21.36
C GLU A 332 -1.80 -14.38 20.55
N PRO A 333 -1.65 -13.15 21.09
CA PRO A 333 -0.81 -12.13 20.49
C PRO A 333 0.67 -12.53 20.57
N ALA A 334 1.49 -11.97 19.67
CA ALA A 334 2.94 -12.05 19.79
C ALA A 334 3.49 -10.88 20.61
N LYS A 335 4.69 -11.05 21.17
CA LYS A 335 5.40 -9.98 21.89
C LYS A 335 6.70 -9.67 21.18
N LEU A 336 6.87 -8.41 20.78
CA LEU A 336 8.16 -7.87 20.39
C LEU A 336 8.70 -7.02 21.54
N VAL A 337 9.84 -7.43 22.09
CA VAL A 337 10.55 -6.67 23.12
C VAL A 337 11.77 -6.05 22.47
N TRP A 338 11.90 -4.73 22.56
CA TRP A 338 13.00 -3.97 21.96
C TRP A 338 13.65 -3.06 22.99
N THR A 339 14.94 -3.27 23.22
CA THR A 339 15.79 -2.35 23.98
C THR A 339 16.47 -1.41 22.98
N VAL A 340 16.19 -0.11 23.09
CA VAL A 340 16.74 0.91 22.20
C VAL A 340 18.21 1.11 22.53
N THR A 341 19.10 0.80 21.59
CA THR A 341 20.54 0.94 21.81
C THR A 341 21.00 2.38 21.56
N GLU A 342 22.14 2.75 22.14
CA GLU A 342 22.72 4.10 21.98
C GLU A 342 23.01 4.47 20.51
N ASP A 343 23.34 3.48 19.67
CA ASP A 343 23.62 3.67 18.24
C ASP A 343 22.36 3.68 17.36
N THR A 344 21.16 3.55 17.94
CA THR A 344 19.91 3.67 17.18
C THR A 344 19.80 5.12 16.66
N PRO A 345 19.56 5.35 15.35
CA PRO A 345 19.36 6.70 14.80
C PRO A 345 18.17 7.42 15.42
N ASP A 346 18.15 8.75 15.36
CA ASP A 346 17.04 9.58 15.89
C ASP A 346 15.69 9.30 15.22
N LEU A 347 15.70 8.67 14.04
CA LEU A 347 14.50 8.25 13.33
C LEU A 347 14.66 6.81 12.83
N VAL A 348 13.73 5.97 13.24
CA VAL A 348 13.52 4.62 12.72
C VAL A 348 12.03 4.43 12.43
N TYR A 349 11.64 3.25 11.96
CA TYR A 349 10.28 2.95 11.54
C TYR A 349 9.82 1.63 12.12
N TYR A 350 8.57 1.57 12.56
CA TYR A 350 7.88 0.29 12.70
C TYR A 350 7.20 -0.05 11.38
N GLN A 351 7.31 -1.30 10.94
CA GLN A 351 6.77 -1.73 9.66
C GLN A 351 6.24 -3.17 9.69
N CYS A 352 5.59 -3.57 8.60
CA CYS A 352 5.25 -4.96 8.32
C CYS A 352 6.42 -5.66 7.62
N TYR A 353 6.76 -6.86 8.08
CA TYR A 353 7.83 -7.68 7.51
C TYR A 353 7.53 -8.12 6.09
N THR A 354 6.27 -8.44 5.78
CA THR A 354 5.86 -9.00 4.49
C THR A 354 5.45 -7.93 3.48
N HIS A 355 4.72 -6.91 3.91
CA HIS A 355 4.18 -5.86 3.03
C HIS A 355 4.85 -4.52 3.28
N ASN A 356 5.13 -3.80 2.20
CA ASN A 356 5.62 -2.43 2.28
C ASN A 356 4.50 -1.48 2.74
N ASN A 357 4.83 -0.35 3.35
CA ASN A 357 3.97 0.81 3.60
C ASN A 357 2.76 0.52 4.51
N LEU A 358 2.98 -0.17 5.64
CA LEU A 358 1.93 -0.41 6.63
C LEU A 358 2.13 0.41 7.91
N GLY A 359 3.37 0.76 8.24
CA GLY A 359 3.72 1.46 9.48
C GLY A 359 4.29 2.84 9.24
N TRP A 360 4.88 3.39 10.31
CA TRP A 360 5.31 4.78 10.36
C TRP A 360 6.45 5.01 11.34
N LYS A 361 6.66 6.27 11.73
CA LYS A 361 7.89 6.72 12.39
C LYS A 361 7.94 6.39 13.87
N ILE A 362 9.15 6.07 14.31
CA ILE A 362 9.57 6.11 15.70
C ILE A 362 10.70 7.16 15.81
N HIS A 363 10.44 8.21 16.58
CA HIS A 363 11.45 9.18 16.99
C HIS A 363 12.20 8.65 18.20
N VAL A 364 13.53 8.64 18.11
CA VAL A 364 14.42 8.14 19.15
C VAL A 364 15.14 9.33 19.78
N VAL A 365 14.97 9.49 21.08
CA VAL A 365 15.58 10.59 21.84
C VAL A 365 16.57 10.06 22.88
N ASN A 366 17.46 10.94 23.34
CA ASN A 366 18.31 10.63 24.48
C ASN A 366 17.49 10.70 25.77
N SER A 367 17.77 9.80 26.72
CA SER A 367 17.13 9.89 28.03
C SER A 367 17.48 11.21 28.72
N ALA A 368 16.51 11.82 29.40
CA ALA A 368 16.72 13.08 30.12
C ALA A 368 17.84 13.02 31.18
N HIS A 369 18.23 11.81 31.62
CA HIS A 369 19.30 11.61 32.59
C HIS A 369 20.72 11.85 32.07
N THR A 370 20.99 11.77 30.76
CA THR A 370 22.32 12.07 30.20
C THR A 370 22.59 13.56 30.03
N ALA A 371 21.55 14.40 29.91
CA ALA A 371 21.70 15.85 29.79
C ALA A 371 22.23 16.50 31.09
N VAL A 372 21.94 15.91 32.25
CA VAL A 372 22.34 16.47 33.56
C VAL A 372 23.82 16.20 33.87
N LEU A 373 24.39 15.09 33.39
CA LEU A 373 25.80 14.75 33.65
C LEU A 373 26.79 15.66 32.92
N SER A 374 26.39 16.25 31.78
CA SER A 374 27.27 17.13 31.00
C SER A 374 27.44 18.55 31.60
N MET A 375 26.65 18.94 32.60
CA MET A 375 26.75 20.28 33.22
C MET A 375 27.50 20.31 34.57
N VAL A 376 27.97 19.17 35.09
CA VAL A 376 28.66 19.09 36.39
C VAL A 376 30.10 18.61 36.25
N THR A 377 30.94 19.32 35.50
CA THR A 377 32.41 19.22 35.62
C THR A 377 33.10 20.53 35.21
N THR A 378 32.77 21.64 35.87
CA THR A 378 33.73 22.77 35.92
C THR A 378 33.54 23.60 37.18
N THR A 379 34.17 23.20 38.28
CA THR A 379 34.51 24.14 39.36
C THR A 379 35.85 23.79 40.03
N PHE A 380 36.81 24.68 39.77
CA PHE A 380 37.91 25.16 40.62
C PHE A 380 39.00 24.22 41.16
N VAL A 381 40.23 24.43 40.67
CA VAL A 381 41.40 24.70 41.51
C VAL A 381 42.33 25.70 40.82
N VAL A 382 42.40 26.95 41.30
CA VAL A 382 43.64 27.75 41.23
C VAL A 382 43.88 28.32 42.60
N SER A 383 44.71 27.64 43.38
CA SER A 383 45.25 28.17 44.62
C SER A 383 46.53 28.96 44.33
N MET A 384 46.59 30.12 44.98
CA MET A 384 47.76 30.87 45.44
C MET A 384 49.16 30.41 45.04
N LEU A 385 49.93 31.34 44.46
CA LEU A 385 51.36 31.67 44.71
C LEU A 385 51.64 32.92 43.85
N LYS A 386 52.30 34.01 44.25
CA LYS A 386 53.11 34.38 45.41
C LYS A 386 53.34 35.90 45.35
N PHE A 387 53.48 36.54 46.50
CA PHE A 387 54.04 37.88 46.70
C PHE A 387 55.43 38.04 46.05
N ILE A 388 55.80 39.26 45.62
CA ILE A 388 56.90 40.10 46.18
C ILE A 388 57.23 41.28 45.23
N ARG A 389 57.16 42.48 45.81
CA ARG A 389 57.74 43.81 45.44
C ARG A 389 57.28 44.54 44.19
#